data_AF-V5FVZ5-F1
#
_entry.id   AF-V5FVZ5-F1
#
_cell.length_a   1.000
_cell.length_b   1.000
_cell.length_c   1.000
_cell.angle_alpha   90.00
_cell.angle_beta   90.00
_cell.angle_gamma   90.00
#
_symmetry.space_group_name_H-M   'P 1'
#
loop_
_entity.id
_entity.type
_entity.pdbx_description
1 polymer ?
#
loop_
_entity_poly.entity_id
_entity_poly.type
_entity_poly.pdbx_seq_one_letter_code
_entity_poly.pdbx_strand_id
1 'polypeptide(L)'
;MSSEDSALQLATYNTCIFEELTTLYELQPTPQLYTLTPAHLQYAKKCPRYLLLSFVCMSLVHRINRTRDCSQSYALIETVHRYWGAFIRALREDINVEHRRTSDFMIAGIVSCLLSDVQQGGSSNWRCHLDGTQRLITLRGSIRVLAGSKTLDPLLHCFLCVAILGNTTSPASDLCMAISHFNELDLIVEHYGCRPFAFQMCPQPLLAEIIKVNYLRQRATKLTVLEDLSHEAYEILDRINEFSTEKWVESRFSSKEDWILLANVYQTAVALFCISSLQSVSVLPLSSSLRVRCSTHGQLLLMLLHEAISSPRINRFMLWPLVVLGVQAASGDLEMRLFVEKQLAEMSRRVGTSVPLTAKRVIERFWASGETRWDACFDRPCSLACTQSHKVYCAPKPSEAPTQSQPPTVTDTGSTKPTTNGHGPDQAPPDATVLPTPEALASSKELQELFERYPQLRSRLRDIYKVTLEEEWIEARAPVRGRGFGRGRGRGRGGSRGPWTAEKGFKRGLGRVKNWRDSCEEGSSTGPDAEAFMKFVTLVTGGNSSQSQAI
;
A
#
# COMPACT_ATOMS: atom_id res chain seq x y z
N MET A 1 -20.68 -19.86 -3.43
CA MET A 1 -19.46 -20.70 -3.43
C MET A 1 -19.94 -22.13 -3.35
N SER A 2 -19.52 -23.01 -4.24
CA SER A 2 -19.90 -24.43 -4.17
C SER A 2 -19.24 -25.08 -2.94
N SER A 3 -19.70 -26.27 -2.53
CA SER A 3 -19.01 -27.01 -1.45
C SER A 3 -17.60 -27.45 -1.87
N GLU A 4 -17.40 -27.71 -3.16
CA GLU A 4 -16.09 -28.06 -3.75
C GLU A 4 -15.09 -26.90 -3.67
N ASP A 5 -15.52 -25.66 -3.95
CA ASP A 5 -14.68 -24.47 -3.80
C ASP A 5 -14.23 -24.28 -2.34
N SER A 6 -15.13 -24.53 -1.39
CA SER A 6 -14.86 -24.45 0.06
C SER A 6 -13.83 -25.50 0.52
N ALA A 7 -13.96 -26.75 0.04
CA ALA A 7 -13.04 -27.82 0.40
C ALA A 7 -11.63 -27.60 -0.18
N LEU A 8 -11.56 -27.16 -1.44
CA LEU A 8 -10.28 -26.85 -2.10
C LEU A 8 -9.56 -25.68 -1.43
N GLN A 9 -10.31 -24.68 -0.95
CA GLN A 9 -9.78 -23.54 -0.19
C GLN A 9 -9.21 -23.95 1.17
N LEU A 10 -9.93 -24.80 1.90
CA LEU A 10 -9.47 -25.34 3.18
C LEU A 10 -8.16 -26.12 3.00
N ALA A 11 -8.14 -27.00 1.99
CA ALA A 11 -6.97 -27.81 1.65
C ALA A 11 -5.79 -26.90 1.28
N THR A 12 -5.96 -26.00 0.31
CA THR A 12 -4.87 -25.12 -0.17
C THR A 12 -4.25 -24.28 0.95
N TYR A 13 -5.07 -23.75 1.87
CA TYR A 13 -4.51 -23.00 2.99
C TYR A 13 -3.80 -23.90 3.99
N ASN A 14 -4.45 -24.95 4.49
CA ASN A 14 -3.87 -25.79 5.54
C ASN A 14 -2.61 -26.53 5.07
N THR A 15 -2.57 -26.99 3.82
CA THR A 15 -1.47 -27.83 3.30
C THR A 15 -0.40 -27.05 2.54
N CYS A 16 -0.58 -25.74 2.29
CA CYS A 16 0.43 -24.96 1.56
C CYS A 16 0.81 -23.68 2.27
N ILE A 17 -0.17 -22.90 2.74
CA ILE A 17 0.09 -21.60 3.36
C ILE A 17 0.40 -21.77 4.84
N PHE A 18 -0.43 -22.51 5.58
CA PHE A 18 -0.27 -22.72 7.03
C PHE A 18 1.00 -23.50 7.35
N GLU A 19 1.27 -24.60 6.63
CA GLU A 19 2.46 -25.42 6.86
C GLU A 19 3.76 -24.59 6.80
N GLU A 20 3.87 -23.68 5.84
CA GLU A 20 5.00 -22.76 5.73
C GLU A 20 5.08 -21.74 6.86
N LEU A 21 3.94 -21.34 7.41
CA LEU A 21 3.88 -20.42 8.53
C LEU A 21 4.24 -21.12 9.85
N THR A 22 4.29 -22.45 9.90
CA THR A 22 4.67 -23.21 11.10
C THR A 22 6.09 -22.88 11.57
N THR A 23 7.04 -22.61 10.66
CA THR A 23 8.40 -22.21 11.05
C THR A 23 8.44 -20.84 11.73
N LEU A 24 7.44 -19.98 11.50
CA LEU A 24 7.27 -18.74 12.26
C LEU A 24 6.73 -19.00 13.66
N TYR A 25 5.91 -20.04 13.82
CA TYR A 25 5.40 -20.42 15.14
C TYR A 25 6.55 -20.85 16.08
N GLU A 26 7.58 -21.50 15.54
CA GLU A 26 8.82 -21.81 16.28
C GLU A 26 9.60 -20.55 16.70
N LEU A 27 9.59 -19.51 15.85
CA LEU A 27 10.26 -18.24 16.12
C LEU A 27 9.49 -17.41 17.16
N GLN A 28 8.16 -17.35 17.05
CA GLN A 28 7.28 -16.67 18.00
C GLN A 28 5.85 -17.20 17.91
N PRO A 29 5.34 -17.88 18.97
CA PRO A 29 3.94 -18.29 19.03
C PRO A 29 3.01 -17.09 18.88
N THR A 30 2.08 -17.17 17.93
CA THR A 30 1.22 -16.05 17.54
C THR A 30 -0.24 -16.52 17.46
N PRO A 31 -1.17 -16.02 18.30
CA PRO A 31 -2.56 -16.52 18.38
C PRO A 31 -3.40 -16.22 17.14
N GLN A 32 -2.85 -15.49 16.17
CA GLN A 32 -3.44 -15.18 14.88
C GLN A 32 -3.13 -16.28 13.83
N LEU A 33 -2.15 -17.16 14.07
CA LEU A 33 -1.83 -18.26 13.15
C LEU A 33 -2.58 -19.53 13.57
N TYR A 34 -3.50 -20.00 12.73
CA TYR A 34 -4.31 -21.21 13.01
C TYR A 34 -4.71 -21.93 11.71
N THR A 35 -4.99 -23.22 11.82
CA THR A 35 -5.56 -24.02 10.73
C THR A 35 -7.02 -23.66 10.50
N LEU A 36 -7.45 -23.60 9.25
CA LEU A 36 -8.85 -23.42 8.92
C LEU A 36 -9.60 -24.73 9.15
N THR A 37 -10.77 -24.62 9.78
CA THR A 37 -11.67 -25.75 10.05
C THR A 37 -12.97 -25.53 9.27
N PRO A 38 -13.79 -26.58 9.07
CA PRO A 38 -15.13 -26.41 8.50
C PRO A 38 -15.98 -25.37 9.25
N ALA A 39 -15.81 -25.24 10.57
CA ALA A 39 -16.48 -24.23 11.38
C ALA A 39 -16.06 -22.80 11.00
N HIS A 40 -14.77 -22.57 10.74
CA HIS A 40 -14.28 -21.28 10.23
C HIS A 40 -14.93 -20.93 8.89
N LEU A 41 -15.10 -21.90 7.98
CA LEU A 41 -15.79 -21.68 6.71
C LEU A 41 -17.29 -21.42 6.88
N GLN A 42 -17.96 -22.11 7.81
CA GLN A 42 -19.36 -21.83 8.12
C GLN A 42 -19.53 -20.42 8.69
N TYR A 43 -18.61 -19.97 9.55
CA TYR A 43 -18.61 -18.60 10.05
C TYR A 43 -18.31 -17.59 8.94
N ALA A 44 -17.37 -17.89 8.04
CA ALA A 44 -17.04 -17.03 6.89
C ALA A 44 -18.23 -16.79 5.96
N LYS A 45 -19.21 -17.72 5.90
CA LYS A 45 -20.46 -17.50 5.15
C LYS A 45 -21.35 -16.40 5.75
N LYS A 46 -21.17 -16.06 7.04
CA LYS A 46 -21.86 -14.94 7.70
C LYS A 46 -21.15 -13.60 7.48
N CYS A 47 -19.91 -13.63 7.01
CA CYS A 47 -19.14 -12.43 6.69
C CYS A 47 -19.53 -11.91 5.28
N PRO A 48 -19.30 -10.63 4.99
CA PRO A 48 -19.50 -10.10 3.65
C PRO A 48 -18.73 -10.89 2.58
N ARG A 49 -19.39 -11.13 1.45
CA ARG A 49 -18.91 -12.01 0.37
C ARG A 49 -17.51 -11.64 -0.12
N TYR A 50 -17.16 -10.35 -0.13
CA TYR A 50 -15.86 -9.90 -0.59
C TYR A 50 -14.70 -10.43 0.29
N LEU A 51 -14.87 -10.64 1.59
CA LEU A 51 -13.79 -11.18 2.42
C LEU A 51 -13.42 -12.61 2.00
N LEU A 52 -14.43 -13.44 1.75
CA LEU A 52 -14.25 -14.79 1.25
C LEU A 52 -13.62 -14.80 -0.14
N LEU A 53 -14.11 -13.97 -1.06
CA LEU A 53 -13.54 -13.85 -2.41
C LEU A 53 -12.08 -13.40 -2.39
N SER A 54 -11.73 -12.50 -1.46
CA SER A 54 -10.37 -12.05 -1.27
C SER A 54 -9.44 -13.22 -0.91
N PHE A 55 -9.89 -14.11 -0.03
CA PHE A 55 -9.16 -15.31 0.35
C PHE A 55 -8.97 -16.28 -0.83
N VAL A 56 -9.98 -16.44 -1.69
CA VAL A 56 -9.86 -17.27 -2.90
C VAL A 56 -8.78 -16.73 -3.83
N CYS A 57 -8.80 -15.42 -4.10
CA CYS A 57 -7.83 -14.77 -4.97
C CYS A 57 -6.41 -14.99 -4.46
N MET A 58 -6.21 -14.85 -3.15
CA MET A 58 -4.91 -15.06 -2.49
C MET A 58 -4.38 -16.48 -2.69
N SER A 59 -5.19 -17.49 -2.38
CA SER A 59 -4.80 -18.90 -2.50
C SER A 59 -4.45 -19.28 -3.94
N LEU A 60 -5.18 -18.73 -4.92
CA LEU A 60 -4.90 -18.93 -6.33
C LEU A 60 -3.61 -18.22 -6.77
N VAL A 61 -3.40 -16.95 -6.37
CA VAL A 61 -2.16 -16.21 -6.67
C VAL A 61 -0.94 -16.91 -6.07
N HIS A 62 -1.07 -17.41 -4.84
CA HIS A 62 -0.05 -18.21 -4.17
C HIS A 62 0.30 -19.45 -5.01
N ARG A 63 -0.70 -20.23 -5.40
CA ARG A 63 -0.51 -21.42 -6.23
C ARG A 63 0.12 -21.10 -7.59
N ILE A 64 -0.31 -20.03 -8.26
CA ILE A 64 0.24 -19.61 -9.56
C ILE A 64 1.74 -19.32 -9.44
N ASN A 65 2.15 -18.54 -8.43
CA ASN A 65 3.55 -18.16 -8.28
C ASN A 65 4.45 -19.34 -7.89
N ARG A 66 3.91 -20.36 -7.19
CA ARG A 66 4.64 -21.59 -6.86
C ARG A 66 4.77 -22.56 -8.03
N THR A 67 3.77 -22.61 -8.91
CA THR A 67 3.66 -23.60 -9.99
C THR A 67 3.85 -22.99 -11.38
N ARG A 68 4.60 -21.88 -11.48
CA ARG A 68 4.79 -21.09 -12.71
C ARG A 68 5.21 -21.89 -13.94
N ASP A 69 5.91 -23.00 -13.74
CA ASP A 69 6.44 -23.86 -14.81
C ASP A 69 5.38 -24.87 -15.34
N CYS A 70 4.15 -24.84 -14.83
CA CYS A 70 3.06 -25.74 -15.22
C CYS A 70 2.16 -25.13 -16.31
N SER A 71 1.76 -25.95 -17.29
CA SER A 71 0.86 -25.60 -18.40
C SER A 71 -0.51 -25.07 -17.98
N GLN A 72 -0.92 -25.28 -16.72
CA GLN A 72 -2.21 -24.84 -16.15
C GLN A 72 -2.23 -23.37 -15.67
N SER A 73 -1.09 -22.66 -15.70
CA SER A 73 -0.97 -21.30 -15.13
C SER A 73 -1.96 -20.29 -15.75
N TYR A 74 -2.19 -20.36 -17.07
CA TYR A 74 -3.11 -19.43 -17.76
C TYR A 74 -4.57 -19.56 -17.32
N ALA A 75 -5.08 -20.79 -17.16
CA ALA A 75 -6.46 -21.02 -16.71
C ALA A 75 -6.68 -20.55 -15.25
N LEU A 76 -5.65 -20.67 -14.41
CA LEU A 76 -5.67 -20.15 -13.04
C LEU A 76 -5.70 -18.63 -13.01
N ILE A 77 -4.93 -17.95 -13.87
CA ILE A 77 -4.93 -16.49 -14.00
C ILE A 77 -6.32 -15.97 -14.39
N GLU A 78 -6.98 -16.58 -15.37
CA GLU A 78 -8.35 -16.21 -15.75
C GLU A 78 -9.32 -16.36 -14.56
N THR A 79 -9.17 -17.45 -13.81
CA THR A 79 -9.97 -17.72 -12.62
C THR A 79 -9.73 -16.68 -11.52
N VAL A 80 -8.48 -16.24 -11.31
CA VAL A 80 -8.15 -15.14 -10.39
C VAL A 80 -8.87 -13.86 -10.81
N HIS A 81 -8.79 -13.47 -12.09
CA HIS A 81 -9.46 -12.26 -12.56
C HIS A 81 -10.98 -12.33 -12.40
N ARG A 82 -11.59 -13.51 -12.60
CA ARG A 82 -13.03 -13.72 -12.39
C ARG A 82 -13.43 -13.49 -10.92
N TYR A 83 -12.69 -14.09 -9.98
CA TYR A 83 -12.93 -13.91 -8.55
C TYR A 83 -12.64 -12.48 -8.09
N TRP A 84 -11.59 -11.85 -8.62
CA TRP A 84 -11.24 -10.46 -8.35
C TRP A 84 -12.33 -9.49 -8.82
N GLY A 85 -12.88 -9.71 -10.02
CA GLY A 85 -14.01 -8.92 -10.51
C GLY A 85 -15.25 -9.07 -9.64
N ALA A 86 -15.54 -10.30 -9.16
CA ALA A 86 -16.64 -10.54 -8.23
C ALA A 86 -16.40 -9.89 -6.87
N PHE A 87 -15.15 -9.86 -6.41
CA PHE A 87 -14.72 -9.24 -5.16
C PHE A 87 -14.98 -7.73 -5.19
N ILE A 88 -14.50 -7.04 -6.23
CA ILE A 88 -14.71 -5.59 -6.41
C ILE A 88 -16.20 -5.25 -6.49
N ARG A 89 -17.00 -6.04 -7.21
CA ARG A 89 -18.46 -5.82 -7.30
C ARG A 89 -19.14 -5.92 -5.94
N ALA A 90 -18.86 -6.98 -5.19
CA ALA A 90 -19.44 -7.17 -3.86
C ALA A 90 -19.02 -6.06 -2.88
N LEU A 91 -17.76 -5.60 -2.94
CA LEU A 91 -17.30 -4.48 -2.12
C LEU A 91 -17.99 -3.16 -2.50
N ARG A 92 -18.20 -2.92 -3.80
CA ARG A 92 -18.91 -1.74 -4.32
C ARG A 92 -20.39 -1.73 -3.94
N GLU A 93 -21.03 -2.89 -3.86
CA GLU A 93 -22.42 -2.98 -3.39
C GLU A 93 -22.51 -2.53 -1.93
N ASP A 94 -21.61 -3.01 -1.06
CA ASP A 94 -21.64 -2.68 0.37
C ASP A 94 -21.17 -1.24 0.67
N ILE A 95 -20.22 -0.67 -0.09
CA ILE A 95 -19.74 0.71 0.17
C ILE A 95 -20.82 1.77 -0.08
N ASN A 96 -21.79 1.46 -0.95
CA ASN A 96 -22.93 2.33 -1.25
C ASN A 96 -24.02 2.28 -0.17
N VAL A 97 -23.92 1.35 0.78
CA VAL A 97 -24.86 1.21 1.90
C VAL A 97 -24.28 1.91 3.13
N GLU A 98 -24.94 2.98 3.58
CA GLU A 98 -24.43 3.91 4.61
C GLU A 98 -23.97 3.21 5.90
N HIS A 99 -24.83 2.37 6.49
CA HIS A 99 -24.50 1.63 7.73
C HIS A 99 -23.40 0.57 7.55
N ARG A 100 -23.12 0.13 6.31
CA ARG A 100 -22.04 -0.83 6.01
C ARG A 100 -20.73 -0.13 5.69
N ARG A 101 -20.78 1.10 5.17
CA ARG A 101 -19.62 1.88 4.73
C ARG A 101 -18.61 2.12 5.86
N THR A 102 -19.07 2.33 7.08
CA THR A 102 -18.21 2.60 8.26
C THR A 102 -17.92 1.34 9.09
N SER A 103 -18.37 0.17 8.65
CA SER A 103 -18.18 -1.09 9.38
C SER A 103 -16.72 -1.56 9.39
N ASP A 104 -16.34 -2.34 10.40
CA ASP A 104 -15.04 -3.02 10.46
C ASP A 104 -14.80 -3.90 9.22
N PHE A 105 -15.87 -4.53 8.72
CA PHE A 105 -15.79 -5.34 7.51
C PHE A 105 -15.44 -4.52 6.27
N MET A 106 -15.87 -3.25 6.18
CA MET A 106 -15.52 -2.41 5.03
C MET A 106 -14.03 -2.11 5.01
N ILE A 107 -13.46 -1.72 6.16
CA ILE A 107 -12.02 -1.52 6.32
C ILE A 107 -11.27 -2.82 5.99
N ALA A 108 -11.72 -3.97 6.52
CA ALA A 108 -11.14 -5.26 6.20
C ALA A 108 -11.18 -5.59 4.70
N GLY A 109 -12.26 -5.22 4.01
CA GLY A 109 -12.42 -5.38 2.57
C GLY A 109 -11.46 -4.52 1.75
N ILE A 110 -11.33 -3.23 2.07
CA ILE A 110 -10.42 -2.32 1.36
C ILE A 110 -8.96 -2.64 1.68
N VAL A 111 -8.61 -2.91 2.93
CA VAL A 111 -7.27 -3.39 3.30
C VAL A 111 -6.99 -4.69 2.55
N SER A 112 -7.94 -5.62 2.48
CA SER A 112 -7.78 -6.80 1.62
C SER A 112 -7.51 -6.42 0.15
N CYS A 113 -8.19 -5.43 -0.43
CA CYS A 113 -7.87 -4.96 -1.79
C CYS A 113 -6.40 -4.54 -1.90
N LEU A 114 -5.98 -3.62 -1.02
CA LEU A 114 -4.62 -3.07 -0.94
C LEU A 114 -3.58 -4.19 -0.97
N LEU A 115 -3.74 -5.18 -0.09
CA LEU A 115 -2.77 -6.25 0.10
C LEU A 115 -2.70 -7.19 -1.12
N SER A 116 -3.84 -7.46 -1.75
CA SER A 116 -3.85 -8.24 -3.00
C SER A 116 -3.19 -7.51 -4.16
N ASP A 117 -3.39 -6.19 -4.26
CA ASP A 117 -2.79 -5.38 -5.32
C ASP A 117 -1.27 -5.29 -5.14
N VAL A 118 -0.81 -5.06 -3.90
CA VAL A 118 0.62 -5.06 -3.56
C VAL A 118 1.28 -6.38 -3.96
N GLN A 119 0.66 -7.53 -3.65
CA GLN A 119 1.23 -8.85 -3.94
C GLN A 119 1.27 -9.24 -5.42
N GLN A 120 0.38 -8.65 -6.22
CA GLN A 120 0.32 -8.88 -7.66
C GLN A 120 1.30 -8.00 -8.45
N GLY A 121 1.98 -7.05 -7.80
CA GLY A 121 3.16 -6.36 -8.31
C GLY A 121 2.97 -5.59 -9.63
N GLY A 122 1.73 -5.34 -10.03
CA GLY A 122 1.39 -4.96 -11.41
C GLY A 122 0.49 -3.73 -11.59
N SER A 123 -0.06 -3.15 -10.52
CA SER A 123 -0.97 -1.99 -10.65
C SER A 123 -0.48 -0.80 -9.81
N SER A 124 -0.65 0.42 -10.36
CA SER A 124 -0.52 1.68 -9.60
C SER A 124 -1.70 1.93 -8.65
N ASN A 125 -2.67 1.00 -8.57
CA ASN A 125 -3.94 1.22 -7.89
C ASN A 125 -3.87 0.96 -6.37
N TRP A 126 -2.79 0.32 -5.89
CA TRP A 126 -2.60 0.09 -4.45
C TRP A 126 -2.68 1.39 -3.63
N ARG A 127 -2.21 2.52 -4.20
CA ARG A 127 -2.35 3.83 -3.57
C ARG A 127 -3.78 4.31 -3.38
N CYS A 128 -4.67 4.02 -4.33
CA CYS A 128 -6.09 4.37 -4.19
C CYS A 128 -6.71 3.59 -3.03
N HIS A 129 -6.32 2.33 -2.83
CA HIS A 129 -6.76 1.54 -1.69
C HIS A 129 -6.14 2.03 -0.37
N LEU A 130 -4.89 2.50 -0.40
CA LEU A 130 -4.24 3.10 0.75
C LEU A 130 -4.95 4.40 1.18
N ASP A 131 -5.18 5.33 0.24
CA ASP A 131 -5.91 6.58 0.47
C ASP A 131 -7.36 6.31 0.94
N GLY A 132 -8.05 5.37 0.29
CA GLY A 132 -9.40 4.97 0.68
C GLY A 132 -9.46 4.41 2.11
N THR A 133 -8.48 3.59 2.49
CA THR A 133 -8.37 3.07 3.87
C THR A 133 -8.15 4.19 4.86
N GLN A 134 -7.22 5.11 4.56
CA GLN A 134 -6.95 6.26 5.43
C GLN A 134 -8.19 7.12 5.63
N ARG A 135 -8.95 7.42 4.56
CA ARG A 135 -10.21 8.17 4.67
C ARG A 135 -11.25 7.46 5.54
N LEU A 136 -11.38 6.14 5.41
CA LEU A 136 -12.29 5.36 6.28
C LEU A 136 -11.86 5.39 7.74
N ILE A 137 -10.56 5.35 8.01
CA ILE A 137 -10.01 5.48 9.37
C ILE A 137 -10.35 6.87 9.93
N THR A 138 -10.13 7.93 9.15
CA THR A 138 -10.45 9.31 9.54
C THR A 138 -11.95 9.51 9.76
N LEU A 139 -12.82 8.94 8.93
CA LEU A 139 -14.27 8.97 9.11
C LEU A 139 -14.73 8.33 10.43
N ARG A 140 -13.90 7.49 11.03
CA ARG A 140 -14.15 6.85 12.32
C ARG A 140 -13.35 7.49 13.47
N GLY A 141 -12.90 8.72 13.27
CA GLY A 141 -12.14 9.51 14.24
C GLY A 141 -10.66 9.54 13.90
N SER A 142 -9.94 8.45 14.15
CA SER A 142 -8.51 8.32 13.83
C SER A 142 -8.03 6.89 14.00
N ILE A 143 -6.77 6.62 13.63
CA ILE A 143 -6.16 5.32 13.90
C ILE A 143 -6.05 5.03 15.40
N ARG A 144 -5.87 6.06 16.25
CA ARG A 144 -5.86 5.93 17.72
C ARG A 144 -7.19 5.42 18.25
N VAL A 145 -8.31 5.90 17.69
CA VAL A 145 -9.66 5.46 18.09
C VAL A 145 -9.90 3.99 17.72
N LEU A 146 -9.32 3.55 16.60
CA LEU A 146 -9.46 2.16 16.14
C LEU A 146 -8.42 1.22 16.75
N ALA A 147 -7.34 1.75 17.32
CA ALA A 147 -6.32 0.99 18.02
C ALA A 147 -6.95 0.24 19.21
N GLY A 148 -6.72 -1.07 19.29
CA GLY A 148 -7.32 -1.92 20.32
C GLY A 148 -8.62 -2.63 19.91
N SER A 149 -9.19 -2.34 18.74
CA SER A 149 -10.24 -3.20 18.16
C SER A 149 -9.67 -4.59 17.86
N LYS A 150 -10.11 -5.63 18.56
CA LYS A 150 -9.65 -7.01 18.34
C LYS A 150 -9.78 -7.48 16.89
N THR A 151 -10.72 -6.91 16.14
CA THR A 151 -11.00 -7.25 14.73
C THR A 151 -10.10 -6.47 13.78
N LEU A 152 -9.90 -5.17 14.01
CA LEU A 152 -9.17 -4.30 13.09
C LEU A 152 -7.68 -4.18 13.40
N ASP A 153 -7.25 -4.43 14.63
CA ASP A 153 -5.87 -4.24 15.08
C ASP A 153 -4.83 -4.94 14.16
N PRO A 154 -5.02 -6.21 13.76
CA PRO A 154 -4.16 -6.87 12.76
C PRO A 154 -4.14 -6.15 11.41
N LEU A 155 -5.30 -5.72 10.92
CA LEU A 155 -5.46 -5.10 9.60
C LEU A 155 -4.83 -3.71 9.56
N LEU A 156 -5.01 -2.92 10.62
CA LEU A 156 -4.40 -1.61 10.78
C LEU A 156 -2.89 -1.72 10.84
N HIS A 157 -2.36 -2.75 11.53
CA HIS A 157 -0.95 -2.99 11.54
C HIS A 157 -0.41 -3.35 10.13
N CYS A 158 -1.09 -4.22 9.37
CA CYS A 158 -0.73 -4.49 7.97
C CYS A 158 -0.75 -3.22 7.10
N PHE A 159 -1.79 -2.40 7.25
CA PHE A 159 -1.94 -1.12 6.55
C PHE A 159 -0.74 -0.20 6.84
N LEU A 160 -0.38 -0.02 8.11
CA LEU A 160 0.78 0.80 8.50
C LEU A 160 2.09 0.25 7.93
N CYS A 161 2.32 -1.06 8.00
CA CYS A 161 3.51 -1.70 7.44
C CYS A 161 3.66 -1.40 5.94
N VAL A 162 2.59 -1.59 5.18
CA VAL A 162 2.56 -1.34 3.73
C VAL A 162 2.80 0.14 3.42
N ALA A 163 2.20 1.04 4.20
CA ALA A 163 2.36 2.47 4.01
C ALA A 163 3.79 2.95 4.32
N ILE A 164 4.33 2.57 5.48
CA ILE A 164 5.66 3.00 5.95
C ILE A 164 6.75 2.43 5.05
N LEU A 165 6.73 1.13 4.79
CA LEU A 165 7.77 0.51 3.99
C LEU A 165 7.58 0.81 2.49
N GLY A 166 6.35 1.01 2.02
CA GLY A 166 6.09 1.49 0.65
C GLY A 166 6.71 2.87 0.36
N ASN A 167 6.82 3.74 1.37
CA ASN A 167 7.51 5.03 1.23
C ASN A 167 9.03 4.88 1.01
N THR A 168 9.64 3.82 1.54
CA THR A 168 11.08 3.57 1.31
C THR A 168 11.36 3.28 -0.17
N THR A 169 10.37 2.78 -0.90
CA THR A 169 10.45 2.39 -2.32
C THR A 169 9.57 3.29 -3.21
N SER A 170 9.44 4.54 -2.78
CA SER A 170 8.78 5.64 -3.50
C SER A 170 9.71 6.85 -3.57
N PRO A 171 9.59 7.71 -4.60
CA PRO A 171 10.37 8.93 -4.68
C PRO A 171 9.95 9.89 -3.57
N ALA A 172 10.89 10.67 -3.05
CA ALA A 172 10.68 11.58 -1.92
C ALA A 172 9.56 12.61 -2.15
N SER A 173 9.30 12.96 -3.42
CA SER A 173 8.23 13.89 -3.83
C SER A 173 6.83 13.27 -3.81
N ASP A 174 6.71 11.94 -3.65
CA ASP A 174 5.44 11.20 -3.71
C ASP A 174 5.33 10.20 -2.54
N LEU A 175 5.72 10.63 -1.34
CA LEU A 175 5.54 9.84 -0.11
C LEU A 175 4.13 10.00 0.45
N CYS A 176 3.51 8.88 0.83
CA CYS A 176 2.15 8.85 1.36
C CYS A 176 2.17 8.85 2.89
N MET A 177 1.38 9.74 3.52
CA MET A 177 1.17 9.77 4.98
C MET A 177 2.44 9.92 5.83
N ALA A 178 3.61 10.28 5.28
CA ALA A 178 4.86 10.30 6.06
C ALA A 178 4.82 11.31 7.23
N ILE A 179 4.20 12.48 7.04
CA ILE A 179 3.93 13.43 8.15
C ILE A 179 3.02 12.81 9.22
N SER A 180 1.94 12.14 8.81
CA SER A 180 1.01 11.50 9.74
C SER A 180 1.69 10.38 10.53
N HIS A 181 2.52 9.54 9.89
CA HIS A 181 3.25 8.49 10.57
C HIS A 181 4.26 9.05 11.57
N PHE A 182 4.91 10.17 11.25
CA PHE A 182 5.82 10.85 12.17
C PHE A 182 5.09 11.40 13.39
N ASN A 183 3.96 12.08 13.20
CA ASN A 183 3.14 12.62 14.31
C ASN A 183 2.55 11.52 15.20
N GLU A 184 2.32 10.33 14.64
CA GLU A 184 1.76 9.15 15.31
C GLU A 184 2.84 8.14 15.73
N LEU A 185 4.12 8.54 15.70
CA LEU A 185 5.26 7.63 15.89
C LEU A 185 5.16 6.83 17.19
N ASP A 186 4.88 7.49 18.32
CA ASP A 186 4.78 6.86 19.63
C ASP A 186 3.70 5.77 19.66
N LEU A 187 2.52 6.06 19.08
CA LEU A 187 1.44 5.06 18.96
C LEU A 187 1.90 3.88 18.11
N ILE A 188 2.52 4.14 16.96
CA ILE A 188 2.96 3.09 16.03
C ILE A 188 3.99 2.19 16.70
N VAL A 189 4.93 2.79 17.42
CA VAL A 189 6.01 2.11 18.13
C VAL A 189 5.48 1.30 19.31
N GLU A 190 4.71 1.91 20.20
CA GLU A 190 4.27 1.29 21.46
C GLU A 190 3.19 0.23 21.22
N HIS A 191 2.21 0.54 20.39
CA HIS A 191 1.03 -0.31 20.22
C HIS A 191 1.25 -1.42 19.19
N TYR A 192 2.01 -1.12 18.12
CA TYR A 192 2.25 -2.06 17.02
C TYR A 192 3.67 -2.62 16.94
N GLY A 193 4.66 -2.01 17.61
CA GLY A 193 6.06 -2.46 17.56
C GLY A 193 6.40 -3.68 18.44
N CYS A 194 5.63 -3.91 19.52
CA CYS A 194 5.90 -4.98 20.50
C CYS A 194 5.03 -6.24 20.33
N ARG A 195 4.01 -6.19 19.46
CA ARG A 195 3.08 -7.32 19.32
C ARG A 195 3.70 -8.41 18.44
N PRO A 196 3.53 -9.71 18.80
CA PRO A 196 3.79 -10.82 17.90
C PRO A 196 2.87 -10.66 16.70
N PHE A 197 3.35 -9.98 15.66
CA PHE A 197 2.64 -9.87 14.42
C PHE A 197 3.55 -10.36 13.33
N ALA A 198 3.09 -11.42 12.65
CA ALA A 198 3.87 -12.14 11.65
C ALA A 198 4.37 -11.26 10.48
N PHE A 199 3.91 -10.01 10.38
CA PHE A 199 4.04 -9.15 9.21
C PHE A 199 5.20 -8.16 9.26
N GLN A 200 5.84 -7.96 10.41
CA GLN A 200 7.03 -7.12 10.49
C GLN A 200 7.99 -7.58 11.58
N MET A 201 9.12 -8.13 11.15
CA MET A 201 10.21 -8.54 12.05
C MET A 201 11.34 -7.50 12.12
N CYS A 202 11.08 -6.29 11.61
CA CYS A 202 11.98 -5.16 11.79
C CYS A 202 11.95 -4.75 13.27
N PRO A 203 13.11 -4.65 13.95
CA PRO A 203 13.16 -4.13 15.32
C PRO A 203 12.46 -2.78 15.44
N GLN A 204 11.60 -2.63 16.44
CA GLN A 204 10.82 -1.40 16.65
C GLN A 204 11.67 -0.12 16.64
N PRO A 205 12.85 -0.06 17.31
CA PRO A 205 13.68 1.14 17.28
C PRO A 205 14.14 1.50 15.86
N LEU A 206 14.46 0.48 15.05
CA LEU A 206 14.86 0.68 13.65
C LEU A 206 13.67 1.10 12.77
N LEU A 207 12.48 0.58 13.03
CA LEU A 207 11.26 1.04 12.36
C LEU A 207 10.98 2.52 12.63
N ALA A 208 11.22 2.98 13.87
CA ALA A 208 11.09 4.39 14.21
C ALA A 208 12.05 5.25 13.37
N GLU A 209 13.29 4.81 13.20
CA GLU A 209 14.24 5.53 12.35
C GLU A 209 13.85 5.47 10.85
N ILE A 210 13.24 4.38 10.34
CA ILE A 210 12.67 4.36 8.96
C ILE A 210 11.59 5.43 8.80
N ILE A 211 10.70 5.59 9.79
CA ILE A 211 9.64 6.62 9.75
C ILE A 211 10.26 8.01 9.72
N LYS A 212 11.26 8.28 10.57
CA LYS A 212 11.99 9.56 10.60
C LYS A 212 12.72 9.85 9.29
N VAL A 213 13.41 8.86 8.70
CA VAL A 213 14.05 9.03 7.38
C VAL A 213 13.02 9.37 6.31
N ASN A 214 11.88 8.68 6.26
CA ASN A 214 10.82 8.99 5.29
C ASN A 214 10.26 10.41 5.47
N TYR A 215 10.05 10.83 6.71
CA TYR A 215 9.63 12.20 7.03
C TYR A 215 10.65 13.24 6.56
N LEU A 216 11.93 12.99 6.85
CA LEU A 216 13.03 13.89 6.48
C LEU A 216 13.19 14.00 4.96
N ARG A 217 13.07 12.87 4.23
CA ARG A 217 13.02 12.84 2.76
C ARG A 217 11.89 13.70 2.22
N GLN A 218 10.68 13.60 2.79
CA GLN A 218 9.55 14.42 2.36
C GLN A 218 9.78 15.92 2.63
N ARG A 219 10.31 16.27 3.80
CA ARG A 219 10.63 17.66 4.16
C ARG A 219 11.65 18.28 3.22
N ALA A 220 12.68 17.52 2.83
CA ALA A 220 13.71 17.98 1.90
C ALA A 220 13.15 18.40 0.53
N THR A 221 12.01 17.84 0.11
CA THR A 221 11.36 18.25 -1.16
C THR A 221 10.67 19.60 -1.10
N LYS A 222 10.39 20.12 0.10
CA LYS A 222 9.64 21.36 0.33
C LYS A 222 10.51 22.52 0.82
N LEU A 223 11.69 22.23 1.37
CA LEU A 223 12.55 23.20 2.04
C LEU A 223 13.72 23.62 1.14
N THR A 224 14.08 24.90 1.23
CA THR A 224 15.25 25.47 0.56
C THR A 224 16.52 25.40 1.41
N VAL A 225 16.40 25.32 2.74
CA VAL A 225 17.53 25.22 3.68
C VAL A 225 17.73 23.77 4.12
N LEU A 226 18.89 23.20 3.80
CA LEU A 226 19.22 21.78 4.02
C LEU A 226 20.16 21.54 5.22
N GLU A 227 20.79 22.59 5.78
CA GLU A 227 21.78 22.46 6.86
C GLU A 227 21.18 21.85 8.14
N ASP A 228 20.01 22.35 8.58
CA ASP A 228 19.30 21.80 9.74
C ASP A 228 18.89 20.34 9.52
N LEU A 229 18.48 19.99 8.29
CA LEU A 229 18.09 18.62 7.94
C LEU A 229 19.30 17.67 7.94
N SER A 230 20.48 18.16 7.58
CA SER A 230 21.70 17.35 7.61
C SER A 230 22.08 16.98 9.04
N HIS A 231 21.89 17.88 10.01
CA HIS A 231 22.16 17.57 11.42
C HIS A 231 21.22 16.48 11.92
N GLU A 232 19.91 16.64 11.70
CA GLU A 232 18.89 15.63 12.04
C GLU A 232 19.17 14.27 11.37
N ALA A 233 19.68 14.27 10.13
CA ALA A 233 20.07 13.06 9.41
C ALA A 233 21.23 12.31 10.09
N TYR A 234 22.26 13.02 10.57
CA TYR A 234 23.37 12.39 11.28
C TYR A 234 22.92 11.83 12.63
N GLU A 235 22.05 12.54 13.37
CA GLU A 235 21.50 12.00 14.62
C GLU A 235 20.68 10.71 14.41
N ILE A 236 19.88 10.65 13.34
CA ILE A 236 19.17 9.43 12.94
C ILE A 236 20.18 8.31 12.67
N LEU A 237 21.23 8.61 11.90
CA LEU A 237 22.26 7.63 11.56
C LEU A 237 23.02 7.14 12.78
N ASP A 238 23.31 8.00 13.75
CA ASP A 238 23.98 7.64 15.00
C ASP A 238 23.11 6.72 15.85
N ARG A 239 21.81 7.03 16.02
CA ARG A 239 20.86 6.15 16.70
C ARG A 239 20.74 4.77 16.04
N ILE A 240 20.82 4.70 14.71
CA ILE A 240 20.84 3.42 13.98
C ILE A 240 22.11 2.62 14.33
N ASN A 241 23.28 3.27 14.41
CA ASN A 241 24.54 2.61 14.74
C ASN A 241 24.61 2.17 16.21
N GLU A 242 24.01 2.96 17.11
CA GLU A 242 23.96 2.69 18.55
C GLU A 242 22.92 1.64 18.95
N PHE A 243 22.04 1.24 18.03
CA PHE A 243 21.09 0.16 18.28
C PHE A 243 21.83 -1.12 18.70
N SER A 244 21.53 -1.60 19.92
CA SER A 244 22.07 -2.85 20.45
C SER A 244 21.11 -4.00 20.13
N THR A 245 21.56 -4.86 19.24
CA THR A 245 20.88 -6.12 18.90
C THR A 245 20.73 -7.00 20.13
N GLU A 246 21.77 -7.10 20.97
CA GLU A 246 21.79 -7.97 22.15
C GLU A 246 20.70 -7.57 23.14
N LYS A 247 20.63 -6.28 23.49
CA LYS A 247 19.60 -5.74 24.40
C LYS A 247 18.20 -5.95 23.84
N TRP A 248 18.02 -5.80 22.54
CA TRP A 248 16.71 -6.00 21.91
C TRP A 248 16.26 -7.46 21.98
N VAL A 249 17.19 -8.42 21.83
CA VAL A 249 16.90 -9.86 21.85
C VAL A 249 16.71 -10.42 23.27
N GLU A 250 17.17 -9.74 24.33
CA GLU A 250 17.00 -10.22 25.72
C GLU A 250 15.55 -10.55 26.09
N SER A 251 14.59 -9.82 25.54
CA SER A 251 13.15 -10.03 25.74
C SER A 251 12.56 -11.21 24.95
N ARG A 252 13.36 -11.90 24.12
CA ARG A 252 12.94 -13.01 23.24
C ARG A 252 13.31 -14.37 23.84
N PHE A 253 12.32 -15.24 23.99
CA PHE A 253 12.48 -16.51 24.71
C PHE A 253 12.96 -17.70 23.83
N SER A 254 12.79 -17.65 22.51
CA SER A 254 13.20 -18.73 21.58
C SER A 254 14.06 -18.20 20.43
N SER A 255 14.90 -19.09 19.88
CA SER A 255 15.64 -18.85 18.63
C SER A 255 16.46 -17.54 18.62
N LYS A 256 17.21 -17.29 19.71
CA LYS A 256 17.98 -16.05 19.89
C LYS A 256 18.94 -15.75 18.74
N GLU A 257 19.59 -16.77 18.20
CA GLU A 257 20.50 -16.64 17.04
C GLU A 257 19.77 -16.09 15.80
N ASP A 258 18.60 -16.62 15.47
CA ASP A 258 17.77 -16.12 14.36
C ASP A 258 17.34 -14.65 14.59
N TRP A 259 17.01 -14.28 15.83
CA TRP A 259 16.65 -12.90 16.18
C TRP A 259 17.82 -11.94 16.10
N ILE A 260 19.01 -12.36 16.52
CA ILE A 260 20.24 -11.58 16.42
C ILE A 260 20.58 -11.34 14.95
N LEU A 261 20.57 -12.41 14.14
CA LEU A 261 20.85 -12.33 12.72
C LEU A 261 19.87 -11.39 12.00
N LEU A 262 18.58 -11.56 12.26
CA LEU A 262 17.52 -10.70 11.74
C LEU A 262 17.72 -9.23 12.11
N ALA A 263 18.00 -8.94 13.39
CA ALA A 263 18.22 -7.57 13.86
C ALA A 263 19.45 -6.93 13.20
N ASN A 264 20.55 -7.67 13.06
CA ASN A 264 21.77 -7.21 12.39
C ASN A 264 21.54 -6.94 10.89
N VAL A 265 20.77 -7.79 10.20
CA VAL A 265 20.36 -7.56 8.81
C VAL A 265 19.60 -6.24 8.70
N TYR A 266 18.59 -6.03 9.55
CA TYR A 266 17.78 -4.82 9.50
C TYR A 266 18.56 -3.57 9.89
N GLN A 267 19.43 -3.63 10.90
CA GLN A 267 20.28 -2.49 11.29
C GLN A 267 21.15 -2.04 10.11
N THR A 268 21.82 -2.99 9.47
CA THR A 268 22.71 -2.72 8.33
C THR A 268 21.92 -2.18 7.12
N ALA A 269 20.76 -2.76 6.83
CA ALA A 269 19.90 -2.29 5.74
C ALA A 269 19.31 -0.89 6.01
N VAL A 270 18.92 -0.59 7.26
CA VAL A 270 18.39 0.72 7.65
C VAL A 270 19.48 1.79 7.60
N ALA A 271 20.72 1.48 7.98
CA ALA A 271 21.85 2.40 7.80
C ALA A 271 22.10 2.74 6.32
N LEU A 272 22.12 1.73 5.44
CA LEU A 272 22.25 1.92 3.99
C LEU A 272 21.11 2.74 3.41
N PHE A 273 19.87 2.43 3.80
CA PHE A 273 18.69 3.18 3.37
C PHE A 273 18.79 4.64 3.83
N CYS A 274 19.11 4.90 5.09
CA CYS A 274 19.28 6.23 5.65
C CYS A 274 20.27 7.06 4.82
N ILE A 275 21.50 6.55 4.65
CA ILE A 275 22.55 7.27 3.91
C ILE A 275 22.14 7.49 2.45
N SER A 276 21.80 6.41 1.74
CA SER A 276 21.60 6.44 0.29
C SER A 276 20.36 7.26 -0.11
N SER A 277 19.28 7.16 0.67
CA SER A 277 18.04 7.86 0.38
C SER A 277 18.10 9.35 0.74
N LEU A 278 18.84 9.72 1.80
CA LEU A 278 19.02 11.13 2.17
C LEU A 278 20.08 11.83 1.30
N GLN A 279 21.09 11.12 0.80
CA GLN A 279 21.98 11.63 -0.26
C GLN A 279 21.22 11.89 -1.56
N SER A 280 20.23 11.05 -1.85
CA SER A 280 19.41 11.18 -3.06
C SER A 280 18.52 12.44 -3.06
N VAL A 281 18.19 13.00 -1.90
CA VAL A 281 17.53 14.30 -1.75
C VAL A 281 18.46 15.42 -1.28
N SER A 282 19.77 15.21 -1.39
CA SER A 282 20.82 16.19 -1.03
C SER A 282 20.86 16.61 0.45
N VAL A 283 20.15 15.91 1.35
CA VAL A 283 20.21 16.16 2.80
C VAL A 283 21.55 15.74 3.38
N LEU A 284 22.04 14.57 2.98
CA LEU A 284 23.40 14.13 3.32
C LEU A 284 24.35 14.39 2.14
N PRO A 285 25.61 14.79 2.39
CA PRO A 285 26.56 15.06 1.33
C PRO A 285 27.08 13.77 0.68
N LEU A 286 27.51 13.86 -0.58
CA LEU A 286 28.22 12.80 -1.28
C LEU A 286 29.71 12.76 -0.88
N SER A 287 30.00 12.51 0.40
CA SER A 287 31.35 12.48 0.94
C SER A 287 32.05 11.13 0.77
N SER A 288 33.38 11.12 0.76
CA SER A 288 34.18 9.89 0.74
C SER A 288 33.92 9.01 1.97
N SER A 289 33.78 9.61 3.14
CA SER A 289 33.47 8.92 4.40
C SER A 289 32.14 8.14 4.31
N LEU A 290 31.06 8.80 3.88
CA LEU A 290 29.76 8.13 3.73
C LEU A 290 29.78 7.07 2.63
N ARG A 291 30.54 7.27 1.55
CA ARG A 291 30.73 6.26 0.50
C ARG A 291 31.41 5.00 1.06
N VAL A 292 32.48 5.15 1.83
CA VAL A 292 33.16 4.01 2.49
C VAL A 292 32.21 3.30 3.42
N ARG A 293 31.42 4.04 4.23
CA ARG A 293 30.39 3.46 5.10
C ARG A 293 29.36 2.64 4.31
N CYS A 294 28.84 3.17 3.19
CA CYS A 294 27.92 2.41 2.33
C CYS A 294 28.56 1.15 1.76
N SER A 295 29.81 1.20 1.31
CA SER A 295 30.51 0.00 0.83
C SER A 295 30.67 -1.05 1.93
N THR A 296 31.08 -0.64 3.14
CA THR A 296 31.23 -1.54 4.30
C THR A 296 29.90 -2.16 4.70
N HIS A 297 28.84 -1.35 4.85
CA HIS A 297 27.51 -1.87 5.16
C HIS A 297 26.97 -2.76 4.03
N GLY A 298 27.26 -2.46 2.77
CA GLY A 298 26.89 -3.30 1.63
C GLY A 298 27.48 -4.70 1.73
N GLN A 299 28.79 -4.81 1.98
CA GLN A 299 29.46 -6.10 2.14
C GLN A 299 28.97 -6.86 3.38
N LEU A 300 28.79 -6.15 4.51
CA LEU A 300 28.21 -6.76 5.71
C LEU A 300 26.79 -7.29 5.46
N LEU A 301 25.95 -6.50 4.78
CA LEU A 301 24.58 -6.89 4.44
C LEU A 301 24.55 -8.12 3.52
N LEU A 302 25.46 -8.19 2.54
CA LEU A 302 25.61 -9.37 1.68
C LEU A 302 25.91 -10.62 2.53
N MET A 303 26.92 -10.56 3.41
CA MET A 303 27.28 -11.69 4.28
C MET A 303 26.11 -12.12 5.18
N LEU A 304 25.46 -11.17 5.84
CA LEU A 304 24.32 -11.46 6.71
C LEU A 304 23.13 -12.06 5.93
N LEU A 305 22.90 -11.62 4.69
CA LEU A 305 21.82 -12.15 3.86
C LEU A 305 22.07 -13.57 3.37
N HIS A 306 23.33 -13.96 3.13
CA HIS A 306 23.67 -15.36 2.83
C HIS A 306 23.22 -16.31 3.95
N GLU A 307 23.43 -15.90 5.20
CA GLU A 307 23.02 -16.66 6.37
C GLU A 307 21.49 -16.60 6.57
N ALA A 308 20.90 -15.40 6.54
CA ALA A 308 19.49 -15.20 6.85
C ALA A 308 18.53 -15.86 5.86
N ILE A 309 18.92 -15.96 4.58
CA ILE A 309 18.12 -16.64 3.55
C ILE A 309 18.11 -18.16 3.74
N SER A 310 19.17 -18.69 4.35
CA SER A 310 19.32 -20.12 4.65
C SER A 310 18.47 -20.53 5.86
N SER A 311 18.15 -19.60 6.77
CA SER A 311 17.26 -19.87 7.90
C SER A 311 15.78 -19.95 7.46
N PRO A 312 15.09 -21.10 7.65
CA PRO A 312 13.68 -21.26 7.28
C PRO A 312 12.72 -20.43 8.15
N ARG A 313 13.19 -19.92 9.30
CA ARG A 313 12.39 -19.11 10.23
C ARG A 313 12.34 -17.64 9.82
N ILE A 314 13.45 -17.10 9.30
CA ILE A 314 13.55 -15.66 9.01
C ILE A 314 13.65 -15.29 7.53
N ASN A 315 13.93 -16.24 6.63
CA ASN A 315 14.19 -15.94 5.21
C ASN A 315 13.11 -15.13 4.49
N ARG A 316 11.83 -15.25 4.90
CA ARG A 316 10.70 -14.54 4.27
C ARG A 316 10.70 -13.03 4.55
N PHE A 317 11.45 -12.59 5.55
CA PHE A 317 11.59 -11.18 5.93
C PHE A 317 12.71 -10.47 5.16
N MET A 318 13.42 -11.18 4.28
CA MET A 318 14.61 -10.65 3.60
C MET A 318 14.31 -9.84 2.34
N LEU A 319 13.04 -9.65 1.93
CA LEU A 319 12.72 -8.91 0.70
C LEU A 319 13.25 -7.48 0.73
N TRP A 320 12.88 -6.71 1.75
CA TRP A 320 13.29 -5.30 1.82
C TRP A 320 14.82 -5.16 1.98
N PRO A 321 15.51 -5.93 2.83
CA PRO A 321 16.97 -5.99 2.84
C PRO A 321 17.61 -6.34 1.47
N LEU A 322 17.05 -7.29 0.72
CA LEU A 322 17.52 -7.62 -0.64
C LEU A 322 17.33 -6.44 -1.61
N VAL A 323 16.23 -5.70 -1.48
CA VAL A 323 15.99 -4.49 -2.27
C VAL A 323 17.03 -3.41 -1.96
N VAL A 324 17.32 -3.17 -0.67
CA VAL A 324 18.37 -2.23 -0.22
C VAL A 324 19.74 -2.64 -0.78
N LEU A 325 20.11 -3.92 -0.67
CA LEU A 325 21.36 -4.44 -1.22
C LEU A 325 21.41 -4.28 -2.76
N GLY A 326 20.28 -4.52 -3.44
CA GLY A 326 20.17 -4.32 -4.89
C GLY A 326 20.44 -2.89 -5.33
N VAL A 327 19.99 -1.90 -4.56
CA VAL A 327 20.34 -0.48 -4.82
C VAL A 327 21.83 -0.24 -4.61
N GLN A 328 22.40 -0.75 -3.51
CA GLN A 328 23.84 -0.62 -3.23
C GLN A 328 24.72 -1.24 -4.34
N ALA A 329 24.28 -2.37 -4.91
CA ALA A 329 24.95 -3.07 -6.00
C ALA A 329 25.05 -2.26 -7.31
N ALA A 330 24.33 -1.15 -7.45
CA ALA A 330 24.46 -0.25 -8.59
C ALA A 330 25.88 0.35 -8.68
N SER A 331 26.59 0.48 -7.56
CA SER A 331 27.94 1.04 -7.49
C SER A 331 29.06 0.16 -8.09
N GLY A 332 28.73 -1.00 -8.67
CA GLY A 332 29.65 -1.79 -9.51
C GLY A 332 30.00 -3.18 -8.99
N ASP A 333 29.33 -3.67 -7.93
CA ASP A 333 29.59 -5.00 -7.37
C ASP A 333 28.78 -6.08 -8.13
N LEU A 334 29.44 -6.81 -9.03
CA LEU A 334 28.81 -7.87 -9.83
C LEU A 334 28.32 -9.05 -8.98
N GLU A 335 29.04 -9.40 -7.91
CA GLU A 335 28.67 -10.48 -7.01
C GLU A 335 27.35 -10.17 -6.30
N MET A 336 27.22 -8.96 -5.75
CA MET A 336 25.97 -8.50 -5.16
C MET A 336 24.81 -8.52 -6.15
N ARG A 337 25.04 -8.08 -7.40
CA ARG A 337 23.99 -8.10 -8.44
C ARG A 337 23.49 -9.51 -8.72
N LEU A 338 24.41 -10.46 -8.93
CA LEU A 338 24.07 -11.87 -9.19
C LEU A 338 23.35 -12.50 -7.99
N PHE A 339 23.81 -12.22 -6.77
CA PHE A 339 23.18 -12.68 -5.55
C PHE A 339 21.74 -12.17 -5.43
N VAL A 340 21.53 -10.85 -5.54
CA VAL A 340 20.21 -10.22 -5.44
C VAL A 340 19.27 -10.73 -6.52
N GLU A 341 19.75 -10.83 -7.77
CA GLU A 341 18.95 -11.34 -8.89
C GLU A 341 18.42 -12.75 -8.61
N LYS A 342 19.32 -13.66 -8.22
CA LYS A 342 18.99 -15.05 -7.90
C LYS A 342 18.02 -15.13 -6.73
N GLN A 343 18.31 -14.42 -5.65
CA GLN A 343 17.53 -14.52 -4.42
C GLN A 343 16.14 -13.93 -4.54
N LEU A 344 15.96 -12.84 -5.29
CA LEU A 344 14.62 -12.30 -5.58
C LEU A 344 13.79 -13.27 -6.43
N ALA A 345 14.40 -13.97 -7.40
CA ALA A 345 13.69 -14.97 -8.19
C ALA A 345 13.28 -16.20 -7.36
N GLU A 346 14.19 -16.72 -6.52
CA GLU A 346 13.93 -17.85 -5.63
C GLU A 346 12.88 -17.50 -4.56
N MET A 347 12.97 -16.31 -3.97
CA MET A 347 12.05 -15.84 -2.96
C MET A 347 10.62 -15.77 -3.49
N SER A 348 10.40 -15.29 -4.73
CA SER A 348 9.06 -15.23 -5.32
C SER A 348 8.37 -16.60 -5.40
N ARG A 349 9.12 -17.64 -5.78
CA ARG A 349 8.61 -19.02 -5.79
C ARG A 349 8.32 -19.49 -4.38
N ARG A 350 9.22 -19.21 -3.43
CA ARG A 350 9.10 -19.64 -2.03
C ARG A 350 7.91 -19.03 -1.30
N VAL A 351 7.75 -17.70 -1.39
CA VAL A 351 6.67 -16.97 -0.69
C VAL A 351 5.34 -16.98 -1.44
N GLY A 352 5.35 -17.46 -2.70
CA GLY A 352 4.18 -17.52 -3.56
C GLY A 352 3.62 -16.16 -3.97
N THR A 353 4.45 -15.11 -4.07
CA THR A 353 4.00 -13.79 -4.55
C THR A 353 4.88 -13.26 -5.65
N SER A 354 4.35 -12.32 -6.43
CA SER A 354 5.09 -11.72 -7.56
C SER A 354 5.94 -10.52 -7.16
N VAL A 355 5.87 -10.07 -5.89
CA VAL A 355 6.56 -8.89 -5.38
C VAL A 355 8.08 -9.00 -5.56
N PRO A 356 8.75 -10.11 -5.19
CA PRO A 356 10.20 -10.22 -5.37
C PRO A 356 10.62 -10.13 -6.84
N LEU A 357 9.82 -10.64 -7.79
CA LEU A 357 10.09 -10.49 -9.22
C LEU A 357 9.84 -9.08 -9.74
N THR A 358 8.95 -8.34 -9.10
CA THR A 358 8.76 -6.92 -9.39
C THR A 358 9.95 -6.12 -8.89
N ALA A 359 10.44 -6.41 -7.69
CA ALA A 359 11.69 -5.87 -7.17
C ALA A 359 12.87 -6.18 -8.12
N LYS A 360 13.02 -7.45 -8.55
CA LYS A 360 14.04 -7.86 -9.52
C LYS A 360 14.02 -6.98 -10.77
N ARG A 361 12.84 -6.84 -11.40
CA ARG A 361 12.68 -6.02 -12.61
C ARG A 361 13.01 -4.54 -12.40
N VAL A 362 12.62 -3.97 -11.26
CA VAL A 362 12.92 -2.56 -10.92
C VAL A 362 14.43 -2.37 -10.76
N ILE A 363 15.08 -3.25 -10.01
CA ILE A 363 16.52 -3.20 -9.72
C ILE A 363 17.35 -3.46 -10.98
N GLU A 364 16.98 -4.42 -11.83
CA GLU A 364 17.67 -4.66 -13.11
C GLU A 364 17.57 -3.46 -14.06
N ARG A 365 16.39 -2.85 -14.14
CA ARG A 365 16.20 -1.62 -14.92
C ARG A 365 17.09 -0.50 -14.38
N PHE A 366 17.22 -0.38 -13.06
CA PHE A 366 18.08 0.61 -12.41
C PHE A 366 19.57 0.33 -12.70
N TRP A 367 20.02 -0.92 -12.61
CA TRP A 367 21.39 -1.28 -12.99
C TRP A 367 21.69 -0.98 -14.45
N ALA A 368 20.72 -1.21 -15.34
CA ALA A 368 20.85 -0.93 -16.77
C ALA A 368 20.86 0.57 -17.10
N SER A 369 20.29 1.43 -16.25
CA SER A 369 20.29 2.88 -16.48
C SER A 369 21.63 3.54 -16.13
N GLY A 370 22.49 2.87 -15.35
CA GLY A 370 23.77 3.43 -14.88
C GLY A 370 23.61 4.47 -13.77
N GLU A 371 22.39 4.66 -13.27
CA GLU A 371 22.10 5.54 -12.14
C GLU A 371 22.54 4.89 -10.82
N THR A 372 22.80 5.71 -9.82
CA THR A 372 23.23 5.25 -8.48
C THR A 372 22.42 5.86 -7.35
N ARG A 373 21.54 6.82 -7.64
CA ARG A 373 20.71 7.50 -6.64
C ARG A 373 19.48 6.67 -6.28
N TRP A 374 19.11 6.69 -5.00
CA TRP A 374 17.95 5.95 -4.47
C TRP A 374 16.64 6.30 -5.20
N ASP A 375 16.34 7.59 -5.36
CA ASP A 375 15.11 8.05 -6.02
C ASP A 375 15.13 7.84 -7.54
N ALA A 376 16.29 7.56 -8.14
CA ALA A 376 16.38 7.13 -9.54
C ALA A 376 16.01 5.64 -9.71
N CYS A 377 16.31 4.79 -8.71
CA CYS A 377 15.83 3.41 -8.67
C CYS A 377 14.29 3.37 -8.53
N PHE A 378 13.77 4.22 -7.65
CA PHE A 378 12.35 4.33 -7.34
C PHE A 378 11.75 5.63 -7.90
N ASP A 379 11.96 5.85 -9.19
CA ASP A 379 11.39 6.96 -9.98
C ASP A 379 9.85 7.01 -9.93
N ARG A 380 9.27 5.84 -9.66
CA ARG A 380 7.87 5.65 -9.41
C ARG A 380 7.68 4.83 -8.15
N PRO A 381 6.60 5.11 -7.43
CA PRO A 381 6.19 4.32 -6.28
C PRO A 381 5.97 2.86 -6.59
N CYS A 382 6.65 2.01 -5.84
CA CYS A 382 6.46 0.58 -5.88
C CYS A 382 6.35 0.06 -4.44
N SER A 383 5.39 -0.81 -4.16
CA SER A 383 5.26 -1.38 -2.82
C SER A 383 6.08 -2.67 -2.76
N LEU A 384 7.37 -2.57 -2.47
CA LEU A 384 8.34 -3.69 -2.51
C LEU A 384 8.75 -4.20 -1.13
N ALA A 385 7.86 -4.11 -0.15
CA ALA A 385 8.19 -4.43 1.23
C ALA A 385 7.35 -5.57 1.84
N CYS A 386 6.28 -6.01 1.18
CA CYS A 386 5.38 -7.03 1.72
C CYS A 386 5.34 -8.26 0.80
N THR A 387 6.06 -9.32 1.19
CA THR A 387 6.03 -10.63 0.51
C THR A 387 4.89 -11.53 0.93
N GLN A 388 4.24 -11.25 2.07
CA GLN A 388 3.43 -12.25 2.75
C GLN A 388 2.02 -12.33 2.16
N SER A 389 1.45 -13.53 2.09
CA SER A 389 0.06 -13.77 1.70
C SER A 389 -0.84 -13.78 2.95
N HIS A 390 -1.44 -12.64 3.30
CA HIS A 390 -1.78 -12.36 4.71
C HIS A 390 -3.25 -12.16 5.08
N LYS A 391 -4.18 -12.58 4.24
CA LYS A 391 -5.61 -12.29 4.47
C LYS A 391 -6.33 -13.24 5.43
N VAL A 392 -5.68 -14.31 5.88
CA VAL A 392 -6.35 -15.37 6.67
C VAL A 392 -6.43 -15.04 8.16
N TYR A 393 -5.51 -14.18 8.62
CA TYR A 393 -5.38 -13.74 10.01
C TYR A 393 -6.47 -12.76 10.45
N CYS A 394 -7.28 -12.29 9.50
CA CYS A 394 -8.27 -11.23 9.68
C CYS A 394 -9.71 -11.73 9.53
N ALA A 395 -9.92 -13.06 9.47
CA ALA A 395 -11.26 -13.62 9.63
C ALA A 395 -11.68 -13.40 11.10
N PRO A 396 -12.87 -12.82 11.36
CA PRO A 396 -13.32 -12.62 12.73
C PRO A 396 -13.41 -13.98 13.43
N LYS A 397 -12.80 -14.08 14.62
CA LYS A 397 -12.96 -15.27 15.47
C LYS A 397 -14.42 -15.36 15.92
N PRO A 398 -15.01 -16.56 16.02
CA PRO A 398 -16.20 -16.74 16.85
C PRO A 398 -15.87 -16.27 18.27
N SER A 399 -16.68 -15.39 18.84
CA SER A 399 -16.60 -15.13 20.28
C SER A 399 -16.89 -16.45 20.99
N GLU A 400 -15.99 -16.88 21.88
CA GLU A 400 -16.35 -17.87 22.87
C GLU A 400 -17.54 -17.30 23.65
N ALA A 401 -18.64 -18.04 23.68
CA ALA A 401 -19.77 -17.71 24.53
C ALA A 401 -19.29 -17.78 25.99
N PRO A 402 -19.76 -16.90 26.90
CA PRO A 402 -19.40 -17.02 28.30
C PRO A 402 -19.88 -18.38 28.81
N THR A 403 -18.94 -19.21 29.25
CA THR A 403 -19.25 -20.43 30.00
C THR A 403 -20.11 -20.04 31.18
N GLN A 404 -21.31 -20.60 31.25
CA GLN A 404 -22.26 -20.41 32.34
C GLN A 404 -21.60 -20.84 33.65
N SER A 405 -21.20 -19.88 34.48
CA SER A 405 -21.00 -20.10 35.91
C SER A 405 -22.37 -20.09 36.59
N GLN A 406 -22.66 -21.17 37.30
CA GLN A 406 -23.84 -21.34 38.14
C GLN A 406 -23.98 -20.21 39.18
N PRO A 407 -25.21 -19.88 39.62
CA PRO A 407 -25.47 -18.72 40.46
C PRO A 407 -25.09 -19.00 41.92
N PRO A 408 -24.49 -18.04 42.65
CA PRO A 408 -24.50 -18.09 44.09
C PRO A 408 -25.80 -17.47 44.63
N THR A 409 -26.23 -18.10 45.70
CA THR A 409 -27.44 -17.95 46.50
C THR A 409 -27.64 -16.52 47.04
N VAL A 410 -28.91 -16.14 47.12
CA VAL A 410 -29.48 -14.94 47.73
C VAL A 410 -29.04 -14.75 49.18
N THR A 411 -28.62 -13.52 49.53
CA THR A 411 -29.08 -12.86 50.77
C THR A 411 -29.23 -11.35 50.56
N ASP A 412 -30.24 -10.85 51.24
CA ASP A 412 -31.02 -9.64 51.10
C ASP A 412 -30.37 -8.41 51.77
N THR A 413 -30.57 -7.20 51.21
CA THR A 413 -31.18 -6.02 51.88
C THR A 413 -30.79 -4.70 51.19
N GLY A 414 -31.80 -3.83 50.95
CA GLY A 414 -31.59 -2.38 51.06
C GLY A 414 -31.88 -1.48 49.84
N SER A 415 -33.16 -1.32 49.50
CA SER A 415 -33.85 -0.10 49.01
C SER A 415 -33.03 1.14 48.58
N THR A 416 -33.28 1.66 47.37
CA THR A 416 -33.90 3.00 47.13
C THR A 416 -34.20 3.27 45.65
N LYS A 417 -35.28 4.01 45.40
CA LYS A 417 -35.93 4.33 44.10
C LYS A 417 -35.21 5.43 43.28
N PRO A 418 -35.55 5.58 41.98
CA PRO A 418 -34.80 6.41 41.02
C PRO A 418 -35.32 7.86 40.94
N THR A 419 -34.41 8.79 40.67
CA THR A 419 -34.72 10.17 40.25
C THR A 419 -34.42 10.36 38.77
N THR A 420 -35.49 10.56 38.01
CA THR A 420 -35.58 11.20 36.70
C THR A 420 -35.00 12.62 36.73
N ASN A 421 -34.30 13.00 35.66
CA ASN A 421 -34.17 14.33 35.04
C ASN A 421 -33.31 14.10 33.77
N GLY A 422 -33.55 14.61 32.57
CA GLY A 422 -34.49 15.59 32.01
C GLY A 422 -33.90 15.89 30.63
N HIS A 423 -34.68 15.71 29.56
CA HIS A 423 -34.28 15.94 28.18
C HIS A 423 -34.41 17.44 27.86
N GLY A 424 -33.35 18.05 27.34
CA GLY A 424 -33.36 19.38 26.70
C GLY A 424 -32.49 19.33 25.44
N PRO A 425 -32.92 19.88 24.31
CA PRO A 425 -32.28 19.66 23.01
C PRO A 425 -31.15 20.66 22.81
N ASP A 426 -29.91 20.18 22.75
CA ASP A 426 -28.77 21.00 22.35
C ASP A 426 -28.36 20.74 20.90
N GLN A 427 -28.01 21.85 20.27
CA GLN A 427 -27.92 22.13 18.86
C GLN A 427 -26.81 21.32 18.15
N ALA A 428 -27.11 20.89 16.93
CA ALA A 428 -26.12 20.29 16.03
C ALA A 428 -25.19 21.37 15.44
N PRO A 429 -23.86 21.16 15.38
CA PRO A 429 -22.97 22.01 14.61
C PRO A 429 -22.99 21.60 13.11
N PRO A 430 -22.81 22.55 12.18
CA PRO A 430 -22.93 22.32 10.74
C PRO A 430 -21.63 21.80 10.08
N ASP A 431 -21.82 21.31 8.85
CA ASP A 431 -20.87 20.99 7.78
C ASP A 431 -20.16 19.62 7.74
N ALA A 432 -20.81 18.68 7.04
CA ALA A 432 -20.15 17.69 6.19
C ALA A 432 -20.41 18.07 4.72
N THR A 433 -19.38 18.46 3.98
CA THR A 433 -19.46 18.89 2.58
C THR A 433 -19.84 17.71 1.67
N VAL A 434 -21.11 17.67 1.26
CA VAL A 434 -21.63 16.70 0.27
C VAL A 434 -21.28 17.21 -1.14
N LEU A 435 -20.63 16.38 -1.96
CA LEU A 435 -20.40 16.70 -3.37
C LEU A 435 -21.75 16.91 -4.09
N PRO A 436 -21.92 18.00 -4.85
CA PRO A 436 -23.20 18.30 -5.49
C PRO A 436 -23.57 17.23 -6.53
N THR A 437 -24.83 16.77 -6.53
CA THR A 437 -25.34 15.88 -7.58
C THR A 437 -25.41 16.61 -8.93
N PRO A 438 -25.33 15.91 -10.08
CA PRO A 438 -25.40 16.54 -11.40
C PRO A 438 -26.64 17.42 -11.59
N GLU A 439 -27.78 17.01 -11.04
CA GLU A 439 -29.04 17.75 -11.10
C GLU A 439 -29.02 19.02 -10.24
N ALA A 440 -28.39 18.95 -9.06
CA ALA A 440 -28.20 20.11 -8.19
C ALA A 440 -27.19 21.10 -8.80
N LEU A 441 -26.12 20.60 -9.42
CA LEU A 441 -25.11 21.42 -10.08
C LEU A 441 -25.64 22.07 -11.36
N ALA A 442 -26.47 21.38 -12.14
CA ALA A 442 -27.12 21.96 -13.33
C ALA A 442 -28.09 23.11 -12.98
N SER A 443 -28.66 23.05 -11.77
CA SER A 443 -29.57 24.06 -11.24
C SER A 443 -28.86 25.13 -10.38
N SER A 444 -27.55 25.02 -10.18
CA SER A 444 -26.75 25.96 -9.39
C SER A 444 -26.62 27.31 -10.11
N LYS A 445 -26.90 28.38 -9.36
CA LYS A 445 -26.78 29.75 -9.84
C LYS A 445 -25.32 30.09 -10.16
N GLU A 446 -24.39 29.57 -9.37
CA GLU A 446 -22.95 29.75 -9.55
C GLU A 446 -22.44 29.18 -10.87
N LEU A 447 -22.96 28.00 -11.28
CA LEU A 447 -22.61 27.43 -12.58
C LEU A 447 -23.21 28.24 -13.75
N GLN A 448 -24.42 28.77 -13.58
CA GLN A 448 -25.07 29.62 -14.59
C GLN A 448 -24.31 30.94 -14.78
N GLU A 449 -23.98 31.63 -13.68
CA GLU A 449 -23.18 32.86 -13.69
C GLU A 449 -21.78 32.61 -14.29
N LEU A 450 -21.17 31.45 -14.03
CA LEU A 450 -19.88 31.09 -14.63
C LEU A 450 -19.98 30.93 -16.15
N PHE A 451 -21.04 30.32 -16.67
CA PHE A 451 -21.24 30.18 -18.11
C PHE A 451 -21.62 31.49 -18.79
N GLU A 452 -22.33 32.39 -18.11
CA GLU A 452 -22.59 33.75 -18.61
C GLU A 452 -21.31 34.58 -18.71
N ARG A 453 -20.46 34.50 -17.68
CA ARG A 453 -19.20 35.25 -17.62
C ARG A 453 -18.13 34.70 -18.57
N TYR A 454 -18.14 33.40 -18.82
CA TYR A 454 -17.16 32.73 -19.69
C TYR A 454 -17.87 31.86 -20.75
N PRO A 455 -18.44 32.45 -21.82
CA PRO A 455 -19.25 31.74 -22.79
C PRO A 455 -18.47 30.64 -23.55
N GLN A 456 -17.15 30.80 -23.67
CA GLN A 456 -16.27 29.81 -24.31
C GLN A 456 -16.09 28.53 -23.50
N LEU A 457 -16.24 28.58 -22.17
CA LEU A 457 -16.11 27.42 -21.29
C LEU A 457 -17.09 26.32 -21.68
N ARG A 458 -18.35 26.68 -21.97
CA ARG A 458 -19.39 25.72 -22.37
C ARG A 458 -19.04 25.01 -23.68
N SER A 459 -18.47 25.73 -24.63
CA SER A 459 -18.04 25.15 -25.92
C SER A 459 -16.88 24.17 -25.73
N ARG A 460 -15.88 24.52 -24.91
CA ARG A 460 -14.72 23.66 -24.64
C ARG A 460 -15.09 22.41 -23.84
N LEU A 461 -15.97 22.53 -22.84
CA LEU A 461 -16.50 21.36 -22.11
C LEU A 461 -17.29 20.45 -23.04
N ARG A 462 -18.04 21.02 -24.00
CA ARG A 462 -18.74 20.25 -25.03
C ARG A 462 -17.76 19.52 -25.95
N ASP A 463 -16.63 20.11 -26.31
CA ASP A 463 -15.61 19.43 -27.13
C ASP A 463 -14.94 18.27 -26.38
N ILE A 464 -14.75 18.41 -25.07
CA ILE A 464 -14.30 17.31 -24.21
C ILE A 464 -15.36 16.20 -24.15
N TYR A 465 -16.64 16.56 -24.04
CA TYR A 465 -17.72 15.59 -24.07
C TYR A 465 -17.80 14.85 -25.41
N LYS A 466 -17.69 15.56 -26.54
CA LYS A 466 -17.73 14.94 -27.88
C LYS A 466 -16.71 13.82 -28.02
N VAL A 467 -15.48 14.00 -27.55
CA VAL A 467 -14.45 12.94 -27.68
C VAL A 467 -14.73 11.68 -26.85
N THR A 468 -15.73 11.71 -25.96
CA THR A 468 -16.19 10.53 -25.22
C THR A 468 -17.18 9.67 -26.00
N LEU A 469 -17.79 10.25 -27.04
CA LEU A 469 -18.84 9.62 -27.81
C LEU A 469 -18.28 8.61 -28.83
N GLU A 470 -19.13 7.67 -29.25
CA GLU A 470 -18.78 6.62 -30.20
C GLU A 470 -18.55 7.18 -31.60
N GLU A 471 -19.30 8.21 -31.99
CA GLU A 471 -19.26 8.87 -33.28
C GLU A 471 -17.89 9.52 -33.56
N GLU A 472 -17.16 9.89 -32.50
CA GLU A 472 -15.81 10.46 -32.56
C GLU A 472 -14.70 9.37 -32.48
N TRP A 473 -15.08 8.09 -32.54
CA TRP A 473 -14.19 6.94 -32.49
C TRP A 473 -13.83 6.42 -33.88
N ILE A 474 -12.64 6.78 -34.34
CA ILE A 474 -12.08 6.23 -35.57
C ILE A 474 -11.36 4.93 -35.24
N GLU A 475 -11.98 3.81 -35.60
CA GLU A 475 -11.34 2.50 -35.58
C GLU A 475 -10.22 2.45 -36.62
N ALA A 476 -8.98 2.40 -36.17
CA ALA A 476 -7.85 2.25 -37.08
C ALA A 476 -7.81 0.82 -37.61
N ARG A 477 -8.04 0.63 -38.91
CA ARG A 477 -7.82 -0.66 -39.58
C ARG A 477 -6.35 -1.07 -39.44
N ALA A 478 -6.11 -2.32 -39.07
CA ALA A 478 -4.77 -2.89 -38.99
C ALA A 478 -4.07 -2.82 -40.37
N PRO A 479 -2.78 -2.47 -40.44
CA PRO A 479 -2.05 -2.52 -41.70
C PRO A 479 -1.94 -3.98 -42.17
N VAL A 480 -2.40 -4.24 -43.39
CA VAL A 480 -2.22 -5.52 -44.08
C VAL A 480 -0.73 -5.84 -44.13
N ARG A 481 -0.35 -7.03 -43.67
CA ARG A 481 1.04 -7.51 -43.63
C ARG A 481 1.68 -7.49 -45.02
N GLY A 482 2.46 -6.46 -45.31
CA GLY A 482 3.44 -6.45 -46.39
C GLY A 482 4.85 -6.63 -45.82
N ARG A 483 5.58 -7.66 -46.30
CA ARG A 483 7.02 -7.83 -46.05
C ARG A 483 7.77 -6.65 -46.65
N GLY A 484 8.67 -6.02 -45.90
CA GLY A 484 9.56 -4.97 -46.42
C GLY A 484 10.64 -4.58 -45.42
N PHE A 485 11.88 -4.88 -45.77
CA PHE A 485 13.12 -4.39 -45.15
C PHE A 485 13.17 -2.85 -45.16
N GLY A 486 13.74 -2.24 -44.12
CA GLY A 486 14.15 -0.83 -44.18
C GLY A 486 14.45 -0.19 -42.83
N ARG A 487 15.72 0.21 -42.63
CA ARG A 487 16.17 1.12 -41.55
C ARG A 487 15.50 2.49 -41.72
N GLY A 488 14.96 3.07 -40.64
CA GLY A 488 14.51 4.46 -40.63
C GLY A 488 13.92 4.89 -39.28
N ARG A 489 14.52 5.92 -38.66
CA ARG A 489 13.97 6.67 -37.52
C ARG A 489 12.62 7.30 -37.92
N GLY A 490 11.57 7.11 -37.12
CA GLY A 490 10.27 7.75 -37.36
C GLY A 490 9.25 7.52 -36.24
N ARG A 491 8.57 8.60 -35.86
CA ARG A 491 7.62 8.80 -34.75
C ARG A 491 6.55 7.70 -34.61
N GLY A 492 6.12 7.52 -33.35
CA GLY A 492 5.21 6.47 -32.87
C GLY A 492 4.01 6.19 -33.76
N ARG A 493 3.91 4.96 -34.25
CA ARG A 493 2.73 4.43 -34.93
C ARG A 493 1.70 4.02 -33.89
N GLY A 494 0.51 4.63 -33.99
CA GLY A 494 -0.66 4.32 -33.18
C GLY A 494 -1.06 2.85 -33.31
N GLY A 495 -1.16 2.18 -32.17
CA GLY A 495 -1.76 0.85 -32.09
C GLY A 495 -3.22 0.90 -32.53
N SER A 496 -3.67 -0.20 -33.14
CA SER A 496 -5.06 -0.42 -33.56
C SER A 496 -6.02 -0.10 -32.41
N ARG A 497 -6.81 0.97 -32.58
CA ARG A 497 -7.90 1.32 -31.65
C ARG A 497 -9.07 0.40 -31.98
N GLY A 498 -9.08 -0.79 -31.37
CA GLY A 498 -10.21 -1.73 -31.49
C GLY A 498 -11.54 -1.09 -31.07
N PRO A 499 -12.66 -1.83 -31.10
CA PRO A 499 -14.00 -1.25 -31.08
C PRO A 499 -14.25 -0.33 -29.90
N TRP A 500 -15.08 0.69 -30.12
CA TRP A 500 -15.43 1.65 -29.08
C TRP A 500 -16.11 0.96 -27.89
N THR A 501 -15.86 1.48 -26.68
CA THR A 501 -16.62 1.13 -25.48
C THR A 501 -16.82 2.39 -24.64
N ALA A 502 -17.90 2.44 -23.86
CA ALA A 502 -18.17 3.56 -22.95
C ALA A 502 -16.99 3.86 -22.01
N GLU A 503 -16.27 2.83 -21.54
CA GLU A 503 -15.08 2.99 -20.71
C GLU A 503 -13.91 3.66 -21.47
N LYS A 504 -13.69 3.30 -22.75
CA LYS A 504 -12.66 3.93 -23.59
C LYS A 504 -13.01 5.38 -23.89
N GLY A 505 -14.28 5.67 -24.16
CA GLY A 505 -14.81 7.03 -24.30
C GLY A 505 -14.57 7.86 -23.04
N PHE A 506 -14.95 7.34 -21.87
CA PHE A 506 -14.74 7.98 -20.57
C PHE A 506 -13.25 8.27 -20.30
N LYS A 507 -12.35 7.30 -20.51
CA LYS A 507 -10.90 7.49 -20.31
C LYS A 507 -10.32 8.56 -21.24
N ARG A 508 -10.83 8.68 -22.48
CA ARG A 508 -10.40 9.72 -23.44
C ARG A 508 -10.85 11.11 -22.99
N GLY A 509 -12.08 11.25 -22.52
CA GLY A 509 -12.57 12.51 -21.93
C GLY A 509 -11.79 12.89 -20.68
N LEU A 510 -11.61 11.94 -19.75
CA LEU A 510 -10.84 12.15 -18.53
C LEU A 510 -9.40 12.58 -18.81
N GLY A 511 -8.75 11.98 -19.82
CA GLY A 511 -7.42 12.40 -20.26
C GLY A 511 -7.39 13.86 -20.76
N ARG A 512 -8.42 14.33 -21.46
CA ARG A 512 -8.52 15.74 -21.88
C ARG A 512 -8.70 16.69 -20.70
N VAL A 513 -9.58 16.35 -19.74
CA VAL A 513 -9.80 17.13 -18.52
C VAL A 513 -8.50 17.23 -17.71
N LYS A 514 -7.82 16.10 -17.51
CA LYS A 514 -6.55 16.05 -16.77
C LYS A 514 -5.48 16.90 -17.44
N ASN A 515 -5.25 16.71 -18.74
CA ASN A 515 -4.23 17.48 -19.46
C ASN A 515 -4.50 19.00 -19.42
N TRP A 516 -5.77 19.42 -19.51
CA TRP A 516 -6.10 20.84 -19.45
C TRP A 516 -5.88 21.41 -18.05
N ARG A 517 -6.28 20.67 -16.99
CA ARG A 517 -6.02 21.07 -15.60
C ARG A 517 -4.53 21.18 -15.31
N ASP A 518 -3.78 20.14 -15.66
CA ASP A 518 -2.33 20.10 -15.42
C ASP A 518 -1.64 21.25 -16.19
N SER A 519 -2.09 21.58 -17.42
CA SER A 519 -1.58 22.76 -18.16
C SER A 519 -1.92 24.11 -17.50
N CYS A 520 -3.08 24.23 -16.84
CA CYS A 520 -3.44 25.42 -16.08
C CYS A 520 -2.61 25.55 -14.80
N GLU A 521 -2.40 24.45 -14.07
CA GLU A 521 -1.61 24.40 -12.82
C GLU A 521 -0.11 24.66 -13.06
N GLU A 522 0.43 24.17 -14.17
CA GLU A 522 1.81 24.42 -14.61
C GLU A 522 2.01 25.82 -15.21
N GLY A 523 0.93 26.61 -15.36
CA GLY A 523 0.98 27.96 -15.95
C GLY A 523 1.22 28.00 -17.46
N SER A 524 1.14 26.86 -18.16
CA SER A 524 1.33 26.77 -19.62
C SER A 524 0.07 27.13 -20.41
N SER A 525 -1.11 27.01 -19.80
CA SER A 525 -2.39 27.50 -20.32
C SER A 525 -2.88 28.67 -19.46
N THR A 526 -2.76 29.91 -19.96
CA THR A 526 -3.14 31.14 -19.26
C THR A 526 -4.31 31.85 -19.95
N GLY A 527 -4.95 32.78 -19.23
CA GLY A 527 -6.05 33.60 -19.75
C GLY A 527 -7.46 33.19 -19.29
N PRO A 528 -8.51 33.86 -19.80
CA PRO A 528 -9.88 33.72 -19.30
C PRO A 528 -10.43 32.29 -19.36
N ASP A 529 -10.04 31.52 -20.38
CA ASP A 529 -10.48 30.12 -20.55
C ASP A 529 -9.89 29.18 -19.48
N ALA A 530 -8.64 29.42 -19.08
CA ALA A 530 -7.96 28.66 -18.04
C ALA A 530 -8.55 28.97 -16.66
N GLU A 531 -8.80 30.25 -16.39
CA GLU A 531 -9.45 30.71 -15.17
C GLU A 531 -10.87 30.15 -15.04
N ALA A 532 -11.67 30.21 -16.11
CA ALA A 532 -13.02 29.68 -16.16
C ALA A 532 -13.05 28.18 -15.88
N PHE A 533 -12.10 27.43 -16.47
CA PHE A 533 -12.00 25.99 -16.30
C PHE A 533 -11.63 25.61 -14.86
N MET A 534 -10.68 26.31 -14.22
CA MET A 534 -10.32 26.04 -12.83
C MET A 534 -11.49 26.35 -11.87
N LYS A 535 -12.22 27.47 -12.09
CA LYS A 535 -13.44 27.78 -11.32
C LYS A 535 -14.53 26.72 -11.48
N PHE A 536 -14.71 26.20 -12.71
CA PHE A 536 -15.64 25.10 -12.97
C PHE A 536 -15.25 23.83 -12.22
N VAL A 537 -13.96 23.46 -12.22
CA VAL A 537 -13.44 22.30 -11.48
C VAL A 537 -13.68 22.48 -9.98
N THR A 538 -13.41 23.65 -9.41
CA THR A 538 -13.65 23.95 -7.99
C THR A 538 -15.14 23.81 -7.63
N LEU A 539 -16.04 24.31 -8.49
CA LEU A 539 -17.50 24.17 -8.33
C LEU A 539 -17.97 22.70 -8.35
N VAL A 540 -17.49 21.91 -9.31
CA VAL A 540 -17.87 20.48 -9.44
C VAL A 540 -17.32 19.64 -8.28
N THR A 541 -16.16 20.03 -7.73
CA THR A 541 -15.47 19.29 -6.66
C THR A 541 -15.80 19.78 -5.25
N GLY A 542 -16.69 20.78 -5.10
CA GLY A 542 -17.16 21.24 -3.79
C GLY A 542 -16.16 22.13 -3.02
N GLY A 543 -15.32 22.91 -3.71
CA GLY A 543 -14.62 24.04 -3.07
C GLY A 543 -13.27 23.78 -2.40
N ASN A 544 -12.61 22.64 -2.60
CA ASN A 544 -11.25 22.43 -2.06
C ASN A 544 -10.16 22.73 -3.10
N SER A 545 -9.88 24.01 -3.29
CA SER A 545 -8.58 24.48 -3.78
C SER A 545 -8.37 25.94 -3.38
N SER A 546 -7.31 26.20 -2.61
CA SER A 546 -6.73 27.51 -2.23
C SER A 546 -7.07 28.04 -0.83
N GLN A 547 -6.31 27.62 0.18
CA GLN A 547 -5.82 28.55 1.21
C GLN A 547 -4.29 28.45 1.29
N SER A 548 -3.64 29.26 0.46
CA SER A 548 -2.28 29.72 0.71
C SER A 548 -2.20 31.13 0.14
N GLN A 549 -2.56 32.10 0.98
CA GLN A 549 -2.18 33.51 0.89
C GLN A 549 -2.72 34.23 2.13
N ALA A 550 -1.87 34.40 3.15
CA ALA A 550 -1.72 35.60 3.96
C ALA A 550 -0.77 35.31 5.13
N ILE A 551 0.44 35.86 4.98
CA ILE A 551 1.52 36.07 5.96
C ILE A 551 2.31 34.83 6.39
#